data_AF-A0A9E2DE73-F1
#
_entry.id   AF-A0A9E2DE73-F1
#
_cell.length_a   1.000
_cell.length_b   1.000
_cell.length_c   1.000
_cell.angle_alpha   90.00
_cell.angle_beta   90.00
_cell.angle_gamma   90.00
#
_symmetry.space_group_name_H-M   'P 1'
#
loop_
_entity.id
_entity.type
_entity.pdbx_description
1 polymer ?
#
loop_
_entity_poly.entity_id
_entity_poly.type
_entity_poly.pdbx_seq_one_letter_code
_entity_poly.pdbx_strand_id
1 'polypeptide(L)'
;PLCFEDARAQEIDIARAQALSASDIVITGVPSPHFPQIMPAEVQPGTVCVNFSSYNNFHESIIEHTPIFVPRIGPMTVAMCMRNALRLYQNFHHGSQP
;
A
#
# COMPACT_ATOMS: atom_id res chain seq x y z
N PRO A 1 4.72 6.47 15.77
CA PRO A 1 3.82 6.17 14.64
C PRO A 1 2.51 5.56 15.17
N LEU A 2 1.48 5.36 14.34
CA LEU A 2 0.23 4.73 14.77
C LEU A 2 0.27 3.22 14.54
N CYS A 3 -0.03 2.43 15.57
CA CYS A 3 -0.41 1.02 15.43
C CYS A 3 -1.93 0.93 15.34
N PHE A 4 -2.44 0.06 14.47
CA PHE A 4 -3.87 -0.22 14.35
C PHE A 4 -4.15 -1.65 14.80
N GLU A 5 -4.84 -1.80 15.92
CA GLU A 5 -5.30 -3.09 16.46
C GLU A 5 -6.81 -3.02 16.67
N ASP A 6 -7.55 -4.03 16.21
CA ASP A 6 -9.02 -4.08 16.30
C ASP A 6 -9.71 -2.78 15.80
N ALA A 7 -9.21 -2.23 14.69
CA ALA A 7 -9.64 -0.96 14.09
C ALA A 7 -9.49 0.28 15.00
N ARG A 8 -8.65 0.22 16.02
CA ARG A 8 -8.30 1.34 16.91
C ARG A 8 -6.87 1.78 16.68
N ALA A 9 -6.68 3.09 16.54
CA ALA A 9 -5.36 3.69 16.40
C ALA A 9 -4.77 3.99 17.78
N GLN A 10 -3.53 3.57 18.01
CA GLN A 10 -2.75 3.89 19.19
C GLN A 10 -1.37 4.42 18.80
N GLU A 11 -0.93 5.49 19.46
CA GLU A 11 0.46 5.94 19.32
C GLU A 11 1.42 4.95 19.97
N ILE A 12 2.41 4.54 19.20
CA ILE A 12 3.50 3.68 19.63
C ILE A 12 4.84 4.32 19.28
N ASP A 13 5.85 3.94 20.07
CA ASP A 13 7.24 4.19 19.74
C ASP A 13 7.86 2.93 19.12
N ILE A 14 8.24 3.04 17.85
CA ILE A 14 8.91 1.99 17.10
C ILE A 14 9.81 2.63 16.05
N ALA A 15 11.04 2.13 15.97
CA ALA A 15 11.99 2.57 14.96
C ALA A 15 11.59 2.02 13.58
N ARG A 16 11.85 2.80 12.52
CA ARG A 16 11.61 2.39 11.12
C ARG A 16 12.22 1.02 10.80
N ALA A 17 13.47 0.79 11.18
CA ALA A 17 14.16 -0.46 10.91
C ALA A 17 13.45 -1.66 11.56
N GLN A 18 12.95 -1.50 12.79
CA GLN A 18 12.21 -2.53 13.49
C GLN A 18 10.84 -2.79 12.83
N ALA A 19 10.13 -1.72 12.46
CA ALA A 19 8.84 -1.85 11.78
C ALA A 19 8.97 -2.56 10.43
N LEU A 20 9.93 -2.16 9.60
CA LEU A 20 10.14 -2.73 8.25
C LEU A 20 10.61 -4.19 8.30
N SER A 21 11.55 -4.51 9.20
CA SER A 21 12.09 -5.88 9.32
C SER A 21 11.10 -6.88 9.89
N ALA A 22 10.08 -6.42 10.63
CA ALA A 22 9.00 -7.24 11.16
C ALA A 22 7.79 -7.34 10.22
N SER A 23 7.77 -6.61 9.10
CA SER A 23 6.61 -6.53 8.21
C SER A 23 6.64 -7.57 7.09
N ASP A 24 5.60 -8.40 7.04
CA ASP A 24 5.34 -9.29 5.90
C ASP A 24 4.85 -8.53 4.66
N ILE A 25 4.22 -7.36 4.87
CA ILE A 25 3.69 -6.49 3.82
C ILE A 25 4.05 -5.05 4.15
N VAL A 26 4.66 -4.35 3.18
CA VAL A 26 4.99 -2.93 3.30
C VAL A 26 4.26 -2.15 2.20
N ILE A 27 3.37 -1.26 2.62
CA ILE A 27 2.62 -0.36 1.73
C ILE A 27 3.09 1.07 1.97
N THR A 28 3.49 1.78 0.92
CA THR A 28 3.98 3.16 0.99
C THR A 28 3.34 4.04 -0.07
N GLY A 29 3.18 5.32 0.26
CA GLY A 29 2.52 6.32 -0.57
C GLY A 29 2.95 7.75 -0.28
N VAL A 30 4.21 7.96 0.13
CA VAL A 30 4.74 9.29 0.49
C VAL A 30 4.91 10.12 -0.79
N PRO A 31 4.19 11.25 -0.95
CA PRO A 31 4.19 12.04 -2.17
C PRO A 31 5.35 13.06 -2.17
N SER A 32 6.57 12.59 -1.91
CA SER A 32 7.76 13.44 -1.86
C SER A 32 8.96 12.76 -2.53
N PRO A 33 9.70 13.46 -3.40
CA PRO A 33 10.96 12.95 -3.96
C PRO A 33 12.09 12.92 -2.92
N HIS A 34 11.92 13.62 -1.78
CA HIS A 34 12.91 13.66 -0.70
C HIS A 34 12.70 12.57 0.35
N PHE A 35 11.70 11.70 0.17
CA PHE A 35 11.49 10.59 1.08
C PHE A 35 12.68 9.61 1.01
N PRO A 36 13.33 9.29 2.14
CA PRO A 36 14.38 8.27 2.17
C PRO A 36 13.82 6.94 1.71
N GLN A 37 14.25 6.51 0.52
CA GLN A 37 13.78 5.29 -0.11
C GLN A 37 14.01 4.09 0.79
N ILE A 38 13.07 3.15 0.76
CA ILE A 38 13.18 1.88 1.48
C ILE A 38 14.18 1.01 0.73
N MET A 39 15.25 0.63 1.44
CA MET A 39 16.32 -0.20 0.91
C MET A 39 16.01 -1.69 1.12
N PRO A 40 16.51 -2.60 0.26
CA PRO A 40 16.35 -4.05 0.43
C PRO A 40 16.73 -4.55 1.83
N ALA A 41 17.82 -4.02 2.40
CA ALA A 41 18.32 -4.43 3.71
C ALA A 41 17.36 -4.09 4.88
N GLU A 42 16.35 -3.25 4.66
CA GLU A 42 15.37 -2.89 5.68
C GLU A 42 14.19 -3.86 5.76
N VAL A 43 13.98 -4.71 4.74
CA VAL A 43 12.82 -5.61 4.63
C VAL A 43 13.24 -7.08 4.49
N GLN A 44 12.35 -8.01 4.85
CA GLN A 44 12.62 -9.43 4.65
C GLN A 44 12.54 -9.80 3.17
N PRO A 45 13.30 -10.80 2.68
CA PRO A 45 13.21 -11.24 1.29
C PRO A 45 11.81 -11.71 0.87
N GLY A 46 10.98 -12.17 1.82
CA GLY A 46 9.60 -12.60 1.58
C GLY A 46 8.57 -11.46 1.61
N THR A 47 8.96 -10.22 1.89
CA THR A 47 8.03 -9.11 2.09
C THR A 47 7.34 -8.72 0.79
N VAL A 48 6.02 -8.52 0.85
CA VAL A 48 5.25 -7.93 -0.26
C VAL A 48 5.38 -6.41 -0.22
N CYS A 49 5.90 -5.83 -1.29
CA CYS A 49 6.18 -4.40 -1.36
C CYS A 49 5.21 -3.69 -2.33
N VAL A 50 4.49 -2.68 -1.84
CA VAL A 50 3.49 -1.94 -2.62
C VAL A 50 3.76 -0.44 -2.57
N ASN A 51 3.96 0.18 -3.74
CA ASN A 51 4.06 1.63 -3.85
C ASN A 51 2.83 2.20 -4.58
N PHE A 52 2.08 3.07 -3.90
CA PHE A 52 0.98 3.82 -4.52
C PHE A 52 1.28 5.32 -4.71
N SER A 53 2.46 5.78 -4.29
CA SER A 53 2.92 7.14 -4.57
C SER A 53 3.24 7.33 -6.05
N SER A 54 3.11 8.58 -6.53
CA SER A 54 3.65 8.98 -7.84
C SER A 54 5.17 9.06 -7.85
N TYR A 55 5.82 9.10 -6.68
CA TYR A 55 7.27 9.01 -6.52
C TYR A 55 7.69 7.60 -6.07
N ASN A 56 8.90 7.18 -6.44
CA ASN A 56 9.44 5.90 -5.98
C ASN A 56 9.84 5.97 -4.52
N ASN A 57 9.08 5.29 -3.65
CA ASN A 57 9.39 5.19 -2.23
C ASN A 57 10.29 3.99 -1.87
N PHE A 58 10.45 3.03 -2.78
CA PHE A 58 11.45 1.96 -2.67
C PHE A 58 12.62 2.24 -3.60
N HIS A 59 13.79 1.76 -3.22
CA HIS A 59 14.94 1.69 -4.11
C HIS A 59 14.67 0.71 -5.26
N GLU A 60 15.26 0.94 -6.44
CA GLU A 60 15.02 0.12 -7.63
C GLU A 60 15.39 -1.37 -7.43
N SER A 61 16.41 -1.65 -6.63
CA SER A 61 16.88 -3.00 -6.32
C SER A 61 15.92 -3.81 -5.44
N ILE A 62 14.80 -3.24 -4.98
CA ILE A 62 13.78 -3.98 -4.22
C ILE A 62 13.16 -5.11 -5.06
N ILE A 63 13.16 -4.96 -6.39
CA ILE A 63 12.62 -5.92 -7.36
C ILE A 63 13.40 -7.24 -7.34
N GLU A 64 14.70 -7.17 -7.07
CA GLU A 64 15.59 -8.34 -7.00
C GLU A 64 15.54 -9.01 -5.62
N HIS A 65 15.15 -8.26 -4.59
CA HIS A 65 15.13 -8.73 -3.20
C HIS A 65 13.83 -9.41 -2.80
N THR A 66 12.70 -9.00 -3.39
CA THR A 66 11.36 -9.48 -3.02
C THR A 66 10.63 -10.11 -4.20
N PRO A 67 9.91 -11.23 -4.03
CA PRO A 67 9.23 -11.92 -5.11
C PRO A 67 7.99 -11.16 -5.61
N ILE A 68 7.43 -10.25 -4.81
CA ILE A 68 6.19 -9.54 -5.11
C ILE A 68 6.39 -8.05 -4.87
N PHE A 69 6.56 -7.31 -5.96
CA PHE A 69 6.62 -5.87 -5.97
C PHE A 69 5.58 -5.27 -6.92
N VAL A 70 4.75 -4.35 -6.42
CA VAL A 70 3.74 -3.65 -7.21
C VAL A 70 4.14 -2.18 -7.39
N PRO A 71 4.67 -1.78 -8.56
CA PRO A 71 5.24 -0.45 -8.77
C PRO A 71 4.20 0.65 -9.06
N ARG A 72 3.01 0.29 -9.56
CA ARG A 72 1.96 1.27 -9.91
C ARG A 72 0.58 0.77 -9.52
N ILE A 73 -0.09 1.55 -8.68
CA ILE A 73 -1.48 1.31 -8.27
C ILE A 73 -2.51 2.09 -9.10
N GLY A 74 -2.08 3.12 -9.86
CA GLY A 74 -2.97 3.98 -10.66
C GLY A 74 -4.02 3.25 -11.51
N PRO A 75 -3.67 2.24 -12.32
CA PRO A 75 -4.65 1.47 -13.09
C PRO A 75 -5.69 0.74 -12.22
N MET A 76 -5.27 0.21 -11.07
CA MET A 76 -6.17 -0.43 -10.11
C MET A 76 -7.14 0.58 -9.50
N THR A 77 -6.68 1.79 -9.18
CA THR A 77 -7.55 2.87 -8.69
C THR A 77 -8.67 3.18 -9.69
N VAL A 78 -8.34 3.32 -10.97
CA VAL A 78 -9.31 3.60 -12.04
C VAL A 78 -10.33 2.45 -12.18
N ALA A 79 -9.87 1.20 -12.19
CA ALA A 79 -10.75 0.03 -12.23
C ALA A 79 -11.68 -0.04 -11.00
N MET A 80 -11.16 0.26 -9.81
CA MET A 80 -11.94 0.27 -8.58
C MET A 80 -13.00 1.38 -8.58
N CYS A 81 -12.69 2.57 -9.11
CA CYS A 81 -13.67 3.63 -9.30
C CYS A 81 -14.82 3.19 -10.23
N MET A 82 -14.51 2.55 -11.36
CA MET A 82 -15.54 2.01 -12.26
C MET A 82 -16.40 0.94 -11.58
N ARG A 83 -15.76 0.00 -10.86
CA ARG A 83 -16.47 -1.02 -10.08
C ARG A 83 -17.39 -0.38 -9.04
N ASN A 84 -16.91 0.64 -8.32
CA ASN A 84 -17.70 1.36 -7.31
C ASN A 84 -18.90 2.08 -7.96
N ALA A 85 -18.72 2.70 -9.13
CA ALA A 85 -19.82 3.32 -9.87
C ALA A 85 -20.90 2.30 -10.28
N LEU A 86 -20.50 1.14 -10.81
CA LEU A 86 -21.43 0.06 -11.13
C LEU A 86 -22.17 -0.46 -9.89
N ARG A 87 -21.46 -0.60 -8.76
CA ARG A 87 -22.08 -1.01 -7.48
C ARG A 87 -23.11 -0.01 -6.98
N LEU A 88 -22.83 1.29 -7.09
CA LEU A 88 -23.80 2.33 -6.74
C LEU A 88 -25.05 2.23 -7.62
N TYR A 89 -24.88 2.08 -8.94
CA TYR A 89 -26.01 1.90 -9.85
C TYR A 89 -26.84 0.66 -9.50
N GLN A 90 -26.18 -0.48 -9.25
CA GLN A 90 -26.85 -1.72 -8.87
C GLN A 90 -27.66 -1.58 -7.57
N ASN A 91 -27.07 -0.95 -6.55
CA ASN A 91 -27.68 -0.84 -5.22
C ASN A 91 -28.85 0.16 -5.17
N PHE A 92 -28.82 1.24 -5.96
CA PHE A 92 -29.78 2.34 -5.83
C PHE A 92 -30.71 2.52 -7.05
N HIS A 93 -30.38 1.93 -8.20
CA HIS A 93 -31.14 2.12 -9.44
C HIS A 93 -31.56 0.81 -10.12
N HIS A 94 -30.97 -0.33 -9.76
CA HIS A 94 -31.32 -1.64 -10.33
C HIS A 94 -32.24 -2.49 -9.43
N GLY A 95 -32.40 -2.10 -8.16
CA GLY A 95 -33.31 -2.71 -7.17
C GLY A 95 -34.76 -2.21 -7.19
N SER A 96 -35.13 -1.40 -8.19
CA SER A 96 -36.50 -0.93 -8.41
C SER A 96 -37.07 -1.58 -9.68
N GLN A 97 -37.18 -2.91 -9.68
CA GLN A 97 -38.09 -3.63 -10.56
C GLN A 97 -39.21 -4.20 -9.66
N PRO A 98 -40.49 -4.09 -10.04
CA PRO A 98 -41.63 -4.51 -9.23
C PRO A 98 -41.62 -6.00 -8.89
#